data_AF-A0A8J8MB08-F1
#
_entry.id   AF-A0A8J8MB08-F1
#
_cell.length_a   1.000
_cell.length_b   1.000
_cell.length_c   1.000
_cell.angle_alpha   90.00
_cell.angle_beta   90.00
_cell.angle_gamma   90.00
#
_symmetry.space_group_name_H-M   'P 1'
#
loop_
_entity.id
_entity.type
_entity.pdbx_description
1 polymer ?
#
loop_
_entity_poly.entity_id
_entity_poly.type
_entity_poly.pdbx_seq_one_letter_code
_entity_poly.pdbx_strand_id
1 'polypeptide(L)'
;MINLLEQRGGLDMLKTLFLYLKTSNDACSGSKYIYSFSNRKIVGVDVERYNTKSSRYSLQHECKINPYKLSNEIFSNLFNYGINNANHIRITNIEMQDFESDDIEELHILLENLLYNRYDNIIANLNYIIDVYDAKLMSITFKYKGYDIKLGSEGVVRIDAPNEVFSDFLYDKEINSLILGARL
;
A
#
# COMPACT_ATOMS: atom_id res chain seq x y z
N MET A 1 16.39 15.88 -21.97
CA MET A 1 16.21 15.00 -20.80
C MET A 1 15.70 15.90 -19.68
N ILE A 2 14.38 16.15 -19.63
CA ILE A 2 13.80 17.23 -18.83
C ILE A 2 13.57 16.74 -17.40
N ASN A 3 14.11 17.50 -16.44
CA ASN A 3 13.91 17.39 -15.00
C ASN A 3 12.42 17.33 -14.65
N LEU A 4 11.93 16.13 -14.34
CA LEU A 4 10.62 15.91 -13.69
C LEU A 4 10.66 16.19 -12.18
N LEU A 5 11.80 16.63 -11.65
CA LEU A 5 12.04 16.93 -10.23
C LEU A 5 11.68 18.37 -9.83
N GLU A 6 11.31 19.25 -10.76
CA GLU A 6 10.98 20.66 -10.46
C GLU A 6 9.49 20.94 -10.16
N GLN A 7 8.61 19.94 -10.07
CA GLN A 7 7.26 20.14 -9.53
C GLN A 7 7.22 20.03 -7.99
N ARG A 8 8.07 20.80 -7.32
CA ARG A 8 8.11 20.91 -5.85
C ARG A 8 6.81 21.43 -5.21
N GLY A 9 5.83 21.88 -5.98
CA GLY A 9 4.50 22.26 -5.50
C GLY A 9 3.39 21.21 -5.68
N GLY A 10 3.70 20.02 -6.19
CA GLY A 10 2.71 18.95 -6.43
C GLY A 10 2.60 17.91 -5.32
N LEU A 11 3.57 17.87 -4.39
CA LEU A 11 3.60 16.88 -3.30
C LEU A 11 2.89 17.38 -2.03
N ASP A 12 2.77 18.70 -1.85
CA ASP A 12 2.32 19.38 -0.63
C ASP A 12 0.88 19.08 -0.16
N MET A 13 0.13 18.21 -0.83
CA MET A 13 -1.26 17.89 -0.46
C MET A 13 -1.61 16.40 -0.43
N LEU A 14 -0.68 15.49 -0.73
CA LEU A 14 -1.05 14.09 -0.96
C LEU A 14 -0.97 13.24 0.29
N LYS A 15 -2.10 13.15 0.98
CA LYS A 15 -2.28 12.24 2.12
C LYS A 15 -2.80 10.87 1.69
N THR A 16 -3.36 10.74 0.49
CA THR A 16 -3.98 9.49 0.03
C THR A 16 -3.92 9.32 -1.49
N LEU A 17 -3.54 8.12 -1.93
CA LEU A 17 -3.45 7.74 -3.34
C LEU A 17 -4.30 6.49 -3.64
N PHE A 18 -4.91 6.44 -4.82
CA PHE A 18 -5.29 5.19 -5.49
C PHE A 18 -4.11 4.70 -6.33
N LEU A 19 -3.77 3.42 -6.20
CA LEU A 19 -2.81 2.75 -7.06
C LEU A 19 -3.48 2.13 -8.29
N TYR A 20 -2.74 2.14 -9.39
CA TYR A 20 -3.14 1.56 -10.67
C TYR A 20 -1.94 0.90 -11.34
N LEU A 21 -2.19 -0.15 -12.13
CA LEU A 21 -1.18 -0.80 -12.96
C LEU A 21 -1.23 -0.24 -14.38
N LYS A 22 -0.09 0.16 -14.94
CA LYS A 22 -0.02 0.51 -16.37
C LYS A 22 -0.15 -0.73 -17.22
N THR A 23 -0.95 -0.64 -18.28
CA THR A 23 -1.06 -1.69 -19.30
C THR A 23 -0.24 -1.40 -20.55
N SER A 24 0.37 -0.20 -20.63
CA SER A 24 1.28 0.19 -21.71
C SER A 24 2.38 1.14 -21.21
N ASN A 25 3.47 1.25 -21.98
CA ASN A 25 4.56 2.18 -21.69
C ASN A 25 4.23 3.64 -22.05
N ASP A 26 3.06 3.88 -22.63
CA ASP A 26 2.60 5.22 -22.97
C ASP A 26 2.49 6.06 -21.69
N ALA A 27 3.07 7.26 -21.72
CA ALA A 27 2.90 8.19 -20.62
C ALA A 27 1.46 8.70 -20.64
N CYS A 28 0.75 8.62 -19.51
CA CYS A 28 -0.45 9.42 -19.34
C CYS A 28 0.01 10.88 -19.27
N SER A 29 -0.04 11.56 -20.41
CA SER A 29 0.49 12.90 -20.57
C SER A 29 -0.37 13.91 -19.79
N GLY A 30 0.22 14.56 -18.79
CA GLY A 30 -0.16 15.93 -18.43
C GLY A 30 -0.95 16.18 -17.14
N SER A 31 -1.26 15.17 -16.32
CA SER A 31 -1.89 15.43 -15.02
C SER A 31 -0.84 15.56 -13.91
N LYS A 32 -0.83 16.72 -13.23
CA LYS A 32 -0.01 16.98 -12.03
C LYS A 32 -0.31 16.04 -10.84
N TYR A 33 -1.35 15.21 -10.96
CA TYR A 33 -1.87 14.35 -9.91
C TYR A 33 -1.61 12.87 -10.18
N ILE A 34 -0.79 12.55 -11.19
CA ILE A 34 -0.43 11.19 -11.60
C ILE A 34 1.06 10.98 -11.30
N TYR A 35 1.35 10.07 -10.36
CA TYR A 35 2.70 9.70 -9.94
C TYR A 35 3.07 8.35 -10.53
N SER A 36 4.30 8.16 -10.98
CA SER A 36 4.76 6.88 -11.54
C SER A 36 5.83 6.26 -10.64
N PHE A 37 5.63 5.02 -10.22
CA PHE A 37 6.55 4.24 -9.38
C PHE A 37 7.21 3.12 -10.19
N SER A 38 8.27 2.52 -9.63
CA SER A 38 8.84 1.23 -10.08
C SER A 38 8.97 1.10 -11.60
N ASN A 39 9.91 1.83 -12.19
CA ASN A 39 10.12 1.87 -13.65
C ASN A 39 8.85 2.18 -14.45
N ARG A 40 7.95 3.00 -13.88
CA ARG A 40 6.68 3.47 -14.46
C ARG A 40 5.57 2.42 -14.55
N LYS A 41 5.66 1.28 -13.85
CA LYS A 41 4.62 0.24 -13.89
C LYS A 41 3.40 0.54 -13.02
N ILE A 42 3.57 1.24 -11.89
CA ILE A 42 2.45 1.70 -11.05
C ILE A 42 2.22 3.17 -11.27
N VAL A 43 0.94 3.53 -11.28
CA VAL A 43 0.47 4.91 -11.22
C VAL A 43 -0.25 5.14 -9.89
N GLY A 44 0.16 6.16 -9.15
CA GLY A 44 -0.61 6.69 -8.02
C GLY A 44 -1.39 7.90 -8.46
N VAL A 45 -2.65 8.01 -8.05
CA VAL A 45 -3.50 9.19 -8.29
C VAL A 45 -4.17 9.66 -7.02
N ASP A 46 -4.28 10.97 -6.88
CA ASP A 46 -4.92 11.64 -5.75
C ASP A 46 -6.37 11.17 -5.55
N VAL A 47 -6.67 10.63 -4.36
CA VAL A 47 -8.02 10.19 -4.04
C VAL A 47 -9.01 11.35 -4.06
N GLU A 48 -8.66 12.54 -3.54
CA GLU A 48 -9.60 13.66 -3.42
C GLU A 48 -10.14 14.09 -4.79
N ARG A 49 -9.32 13.99 -5.83
CA ARG A 49 -9.71 14.35 -7.20
C ARG A 49 -10.43 13.24 -7.95
N TYR A 50 -10.10 11.98 -7.66
CA TYR A 50 -10.61 10.83 -8.40
C TYR A 50 -11.53 9.93 -7.56
N ASN A 51 -12.14 10.45 -6.47
CA ASN A 51 -12.99 9.65 -5.59
C ASN A 51 -14.34 9.23 -6.19
N THR A 52 -14.73 9.77 -7.35
CA THR A 52 -15.97 9.33 -8.02
C THR A 52 -15.72 8.11 -8.91
N LYS A 53 -16.71 7.22 -9.00
CA LYS A 53 -16.64 6.06 -9.91
C LYS A 53 -16.40 6.54 -11.35
N SER A 54 -17.15 7.54 -11.82
CA SER A 54 -17.02 8.10 -13.17
C SER A 54 -15.60 8.61 -13.46
N SER A 55 -15.02 9.42 -12.58
CA SER A 55 -13.65 9.92 -12.77
C SER A 55 -12.61 8.80 -12.84
N ARG A 56 -12.77 7.73 -12.03
CA ARG A 56 -11.87 6.57 -12.09
C ARG A 56 -11.99 5.80 -13.40
N TYR A 57 -13.20 5.64 -13.94
CA TYR A 57 -13.37 4.96 -15.24
C TYR A 57 -12.80 5.78 -16.39
N SER A 58 -13.04 7.09 -16.42
CA SER A 58 -12.47 7.97 -17.45
C SER A 58 -10.94 7.90 -17.43
N LEU A 59 -10.33 8.00 -16.24
CA LEU A 59 -8.88 7.89 -16.07
C LEU A 59 -8.33 6.53 -16.56
N GLN A 60 -9.00 5.42 -16.23
CA GLN A 60 -8.59 4.08 -16.67
C GLN A 60 -8.53 3.97 -18.20
N HIS A 61 -9.53 4.51 -18.89
CA HIS A 61 -9.59 4.51 -20.35
C HIS A 61 -8.56 5.46 -20.98
N GLU A 62 -8.48 6.70 -20.49
CA GLU A 62 -7.57 7.73 -21.03
C GLU A 62 -6.10 7.35 -20.83
N CYS A 63 -5.74 6.87 -19.65
CA CYS A 63 -4.35 6.56 -19.30
C CYS A 63 -3.93 5.12 -19.62
N LYS A 64 -4.85 4.25 -20.12
CA LYS A 64 -4.61 2.81 -20.29
C LYS A 64 -4.04 2.18 -19.01
N ILE A 65 -4.79 2.33 -17.91
CA ILE A 65 -4.40 1.80 -16.60
C ILE A 65 -5.52 0.91 -16.05
N ASN A 66 -5.14 -0.11 -15.29
CA ASN A 66 -6.06 -1.01 -14.59
C ASN A 66 -6.05 -0.72 -13.10
N PRO A 67 -7.21 -0.82 -12.41
CA PRO A 67 -7.25 -0.74 -10.95
C PRO A 67 -6.26 -1.73 -10.35
N TYR A 68 -5.41 -1.24 -9.46
CA TYR A 68 -4.59 -2.12 -8.64
C TYR A 68 -5.48 -2.73 -7.55
N LYS A 69 -5.35 -4.04 -7.34
CA LYS A 69 -5.99 -4.74 -6.22
C LYS A 69 -4.90 -5.41 -5.41
N LEU A 70 -4.95 -5.18 -4.11
CA LEU A 70 -4.00 -5.77 -3.19
C LEU A 70 -4.44 -7.20 -2.87
N SER A 71 -3.60 -8.18 -3.17
CA SER A 71 -3.87 -9.59 -2.87
C SER A 71 -3.39 -9.96 -1.48
N ASN A 72 -3.94 -11.05 -0.92
CA ASN A 72 -3.45 -11.65 0.32
C ASN A 72 -1.96 -12.01 0.23
N GLU A 73 -1.49 -12.47 -0.94
CA GLU A 73 -0.07 -12.76 -1.17
C GLU A 73 0.80 -11.50 -0.97
N ILE A 74 0.36 -10.35 -1.49
CA ILE A 74 1.11 -9.09 -1.34
C ILE A 74 1.12 -8.65 0.13
N PHE A 75 -0.01 -8.75 0.82
CA PHE A 75 -0.07 -8.50 2.26
C PHE A 75 0.91 -9.39 3.02
N SER A 76 0.87 -10.70 2.80
CA SER A 76 1.75 -11.66 3.46
C SER A 76 3.22 -11.40 3.15
N ASN A 77 3.57 -11.01 1.92
CA ASN A 77 4.94 -10.67 1.55
C ASN A 77 5.43 -9.40 2.25
N LEU A 78 4.64 -8.34 2.25
CA LEU A 78 4.97 -7.09 2.94
C LEU A 78 5.12 -7.33 4.46
N PHE A 79 4.23 -8.15 5.01
CA PHE A 79 4.25 -8.53 6.41
C PHE A 79 5.48 -9.37 6.78
N ASN A 80 5.78 -10.43 6.01
CA ASN A 80 7.00 -11.23 6.14
C ASN A 80 8.26 -10.36 6.07
N TYR A 81 8.30 -9.46 5.10
CA TYR A 81 9.43 -8.56 4.94
C TYR A 81 9.58 -7.64 6.16
N GLY A 82 8.49 -7.05 6.66
CA GLY A 82 8.54 -6.15 7.81
C GLY A 82 8.93 -6.82 9.13
N ILE A 83 8.58 -8.10 9.32
CA ILE A 83 9.06 -8.88 10.48
C ILE A 83 10.57 -9.11 10.40
N ASN A 84 11.07 -9.49 9.22
CA ASN A 84 12.48 -9.83 9.05
C ASN A 84 13.40 -8.60 8.86
N ASN A 85 12.84 -7.46 8.49
CA ASN A 85 13.55 -6.22 8.20
C ASN A 85 12.98 -5.05 8.99
N ALA A 86 12.79 -5.23 10.30
CA ALA A 86 12.20 -4.23 11.20
C ALA A 86 12.92 -2.86 11.19
N ASN A 87 14.20 -2.85 10.80
CA ASN A 87 14.99 -1.62 10.62
C ASN A 87 14.56 -0.79 9.40
N HIS A 88 13.88 -1.41 8.43
CA HIS A 88 13.43 -0.76 7.20
C HIS A 88 11.94 -0.40 7.26
N ILE A 89 11.09 -1.37 7.59
CA ILE A 89 9.68 -1.13 7.92
C ILE A 89 9.31 -1.89 9.18
N ARG A 90 8.41 -1.32 9.98
CA ARG A 90 7.84 -2.02 11.14
C ARG A 90 6.33 -2.05 11.03
N ILE A 91 5.74 -3.25 10.97
CA ILE A 91 4.28 -3.40 10.99
C ILE A 91 3.75 -2.92 12.35
N THR A 92 2.74 -2.04 12.33
CA THR A 92 2.15 -1.45 13.55
C THR A 92 0.68 -1.81 13.73
N ASN A 93 -0.03 -2.13 12.65
CA ASN A 93 -1.43 -2.53 12.73
C ASN A 93 -1.83 -3.39 11.53
N ILE A 94 -2.80 -4.27 11.73
CA ILE A 94 -3.55 -4.93 10.66
C ILE A 94 -5.04 -4.74 10.93
N GLU A 95 -5.82 -4.51 9.88
CA GLU A 95 -7.28 -4.49 9.97
C GLU A 95 -7.83 -5.64 9.14
N MET A 96 -8.73 -6.42 9.74
CA MET A 96 -9.41 -7.53 9.09
C MET A 96 -10.92 -7.26 9.11
N GLN A 97 -11.61 -7.68 8.06
CA GLN A 97 -13.06 -7.77 8.02
C GLN A 97 -13.41 -9.20 8.44
N ASP A 98 -14.11 -9.33 9.56
CA ASP A 98 -14.72 -10.59 9.99
C ASP A 98 -16.17 -10.66 9.46
N PHE A 99 -16.60 -11.86 9.10
CA PHE A 99 -17.97 -12.16 8.72
C PHE A 99 -18.80 -12.75 9.88
N GLU A 100 -18.18 -13.26 10.97
CA GLU A 100 -18.93 -13.95 12.04
C GLU A 100 -18.63 -13.63 13.52
N SER A 101 -17.63 -12.83 13.93
CA SER A 101 -17.50 -12.49 15.37
C SER A 101 -16.73 -11.20 15.70
N ASP A 102 -17.32 -10.33 16.51
CA ASP A 102 -16.64 -9.11 16.97
C ASP A 102 -15.47 -9.37 17.96
N ASP A 103 -15.19 -10.63 18.34
CA ASP A 103 -14.20 -11.01 19.37
C ASP A 103 -13.38 -12.26 18.99
N ILE A 104 -12.54 -12.18 17.95
CA ILE A 104 -11.51 -13.22 17.70
C ILE A 104 -10.36 -13.03 18.69
N GLU A 105 -10.25 -13.89 19.71
CA GLU A 105 -9.15 -13.88 20.70
C GLU A 105 -7.77 -14.02 20.02
N GLU A 106 -7.67 -14.84 18.97
CA GLU A 106 -6.44 -15.00 18.20
C GLU A 106 -6.01 -13.72 17.47
N LEU A 107 -6.96 -12.90 17.03
CA LEU A 107 -6.66 -11.59 16.43
C LEU A 107 -6.10 -10.64 17.47
N HIS A 108 -6.65 -10.65 18.69
CA HIS A 108 -6.11 -9.86 19.81
C HIS A 108 -4.69 -10.29 20.15
N ILE A 109 -4.44 -11.59 20.26
CA ILE A 109 -3.10 -12.16 20.49
C ILE A 109 -2.14 -11.76 19.36
N LEU A 110 -2.60 -11.80 18.10
CA LEU A 110 -1.80 -11.39 16.95
C LEU A 110 -1.42 -9.91 17.02
N LEU A 111 -2.37 -9.03 17.34
CA LEU A 111 -2.13 -7.59 17.49
C LEU A 111 -1.21 -7.28 18.67
N GLU A 112 -1.36 -7.97 19.81
CA GLU A 112 -0.43 -7.85 20.94
C GLU A 112 0.99 -8.29 20.57
N ASN A 113 1.14 -9.41 19.85
CA ASN A 113 2.44 -9.90 19.41
C ASN A 113 3.14 -8.91 18.46
N LEU A 114 2.38 -8.25 17.58
CA LEU A 114 2.89 -7.16 16.74
C LEU A 114 3.36 -5.97 17.59
N LEU A 115 2.59 -5.55 18.60
CA LEU A 115 2.96 -4.43 19.48
C LEU A 115 4.25 -4.71 20.27
N TYR A 116 4.44 -5.95 20.73
CA TYR A 116 5.59 -6.35 21.54
C TYR A 116 6.77 -6.93 20.74
N ASN A 117 6.71 -6.90 19.41
CA ASN A 117 7.72 -7.49 18.52
C ASN A 117 8.03 -8.98 18.84
N ARG A 118 7.00 -9.74 19.23
CA ARG A 118 7.12 -11.18 19.52
C ARG A 118 6.77 -11.97 18.27
N TYR A 119 7.79 -12.21 17.44
CA TYR A 119 7.61 -12.70 16.07
C TYR A 119 7.37 -14.21 15.93
N ASP A 120 7.34 -14.95 17.04
CA ASP A 120 7.11 -16.39 16.99
C ASP A 120 5.69 -16.69 16.48
N ASN A 121 5.61 -17.47 15.40
CA ASN A 121 4.37 -17.99 14.82
C ASN A 121 3.34 -16.95 14.30
N ILE A 122 3.72 -15.68 14.15
CA ILE A 122 2.80 -14.63 13.67
C ILE A 122 2.19 -14.98 12.29
N ILE A 123 2.97 -15.52 11.35
CA ILE A 123 2.47 -15.93 10.02
C ILE A 123 1.49 -17.09 10.13
N ALA A 124 1.80 -18.08 10.97
CA ALA A 124 0.93 -19.22 11.19
C ALA A 124 -0.41 -18.77 11.81
N ASN A 125 -0.35 -17.85 12.77
CA ASN A 125 -1.54 -17.27 13.41
C ASN A 125 -2.37 -16.44 12.42
N LEU A 126 -1.73 -15.64 11.57
CA LEU A 126 -2.43 -14.86 10.54
C LEU A 126 -3.14 -15.77 9.52
N ASN A 127 -2.44 -16.78 9.00
CA ASN A 127 -3.04 -17.72 8.06
C ASN A 127 -4.17 -18.53 8.71
N TYR A 128 -3.98 -18.94 9.98
CA TYR A 128 -5.03 -19.60 10.76
C TYR A 128 -6.28 -18.71 10.86
N ILE A 129 -6.13 -17.42 11.17
CA ILE A 129 -7.26 -16.50 11.26
C ILE A 129 -7.97 -16.36 9.91
N ILE A 130 -7.23 -16.19 8.82
CA ILE A 130 -7.79 -16.07 7.46
C ILE A 130 -8.57 -17.34 7.08
N ASP A 131 -7.98 -18.51 7.32
CA ASP A 131 -8.53 -19.78 6.83
C ASP A 131 -9.68 -20.29 7.70
N VAL A 132 -9.62 -20.14 9.03
CA VAL A 132 -10.62 -20.67 9.96
C VAL A 132 -11.82 -19.76 10.12
N TYR A 133 -11.61 -18.45 10.12
CA TYR A 133 -12.67 -17.45 10.34
C TYR A 133 -13.15 -16.81 9.03
N ASP A 134 -12.71 -17.31 7.87
CA ASP A 134 -12.96 -16.71 6.55
C ASP A 134 -12.67 -15.19 6.53
N ALA A 135 -11.68 -14.78 7.32
CA ALA A 135 -11.39 -13.38 7.59
C ALA A 135 -10.63 -12.76 6.42
N LYS A 136 -10.99 -11.52 6.06
CA LYS A 136 -10.36 -10.81 4.95
C LYS A 136 -9.45 -9.69 5.45
N LEU A 137 -8.19 -9.67 5.00
CA LEU A 137 -7.29 -8.54 5.24
C LEU A 137 -7.79 -7.27 4.52
N MET A 138 -8.10 -6.24 5.31
CA MET A 138 -8.60 -4.96 4.82
C MET A 138 -7.51 -3.92 4.70
N SER A 139 -6.59 -3.86 5.66
CA SER A 139 -5.43 -2.99 5.56
C SER A 139 -4.27 -3.43 6.44
N ILE A 140 -3.08 -2.91 6.11
CA ILE A 140 -1.87 -3.03 6.92
C ILE A 140 -1.29 -1.64 7.12
N THR A 141 -0.92 -1.30 8.35
CA THR A 141 -0.19 -0.07 8.68
C THR A 141 1.22 -0.44 9.09
N PHE A 142 2.19 0.28 8.57
CA PHE A 142 3.60 0.12 8.91
C PHE A 142 4.31 1.46 9.02
N LYS A 143 5.33 1.51 9.89
CA LYS A 143 6.25 2.63 10.02
C LYS A 143 7.28 2.58 8.90
N TYR A 144 7.42 3.67 8.16
CA TYR A 144 8.53 3.93 7.23
C TYR A 144 9.22 5.23 7.65
N LYS A 145 10.51 5.17 7.99
CA LYS A 145 11.29 6.30 8.53
C LYS A 145 10.58 7.05 9.68
N GLY A 146 9.83 6.33 10.51
CA GLY A 146 9.09 6.88 11.67
C GLY A 146 7.65 7.31 11.42
N TYR A 147 7.23 7.38 10.16
CA TYR A 147 5.90 7.82 9.73
C TYR A 147 5.01 6.65 9.35
N ASP A 148 3.70 6.78 9.56
CA ASP A 148 2.75 5.71 9.28
C ASP A 148 2.32 5.71 7.82
N ILE A 149 2.43 4.54 7.19
CA ILE A 149 1.92 4.25 5.86
C ILE A 149 0.88 3.14 6.00
N LYS A 150 -0.34 3.41 5.55
CA LYS A 150 -1.45 2.46 5.56
C LYS A 150 -1.80 2.05 4.14
N LEU A 151 -1.77 0.76 3.88
CA LEU A 151 -2.07 0.16 2.59
C LEU A 151 -3.35 -0.67 2.70
N GLY A 152 -4.38 -0.29 1.95
CA GLY A 152 -5.70 -0.92 1.96
C GLY A 152 -5.95 -1.88 0.80
N SER A 153 -6.91 -2.79 0.98
CA SER A 153 -7.28 -3.86 0.04
C SER A 153 -7.74 -3.36 -1.34
N GLU A 154 -8.31 -2.16 -1.40
CA GLU A 154 -8.74 -1.50 -2.65
C GLU A 154 -7.59 -0.76 -3.39
N GLY A 155 -6.34 -1.01 -3.00
CA GLY A 155 -5.20 -0.30 -3.59
C GLY A 155 -5.11 1.15 -3.17
N VAL A 156 -5.69 1.51 -2.03
CA VAL A 156 -5.60 2.84 -1.43
C VAL A 156 -4.40 2.88 -0.51
N VAL A 157 -3.48 3.82 -0.75
CA VAL A 157 -2.34 4.10 0.12
C VAL A 157 -2.58 5.42 0.83
N ARG A 158 -2.59 5.40 2.16
CA ARG A 158 -2.60 6.60 3.00
C ARG A 158 -1.20 6.80 3.57
N ILE A 159 -0.65 7.99 3.40
CA ILE A 159 0.67 8.35 3.90
C ILE A 159 0.51 9.62 4.74
N ASP A 160 0.82 9.51 6.02
CA ASP A 160 0.89 10.66 6.92
C ASP A 160 2.36 10.98 7.20
N ALA A 161 3.01 11.59 6.21
CA ALA A 161 4.44 11.87 6.24
C ALA A 161 4.77 13.18 5.51
N PRO A 162 5.89 13.85 5.86
CA PRO A 162 6.43 14.96 5.08
C PRO A 162 6.76 14.54 3.65
N ASN A 163 6.74 15.50 2.72
CA ASN A 163 6.99 15.26 1.29
C ASN A 163 8.29 14.52 1.00
N GLU A 164 9.34 14.78 1.79
CA GLU A 164 10.64 14.12 1.65
C GLU A 164 10.51 12.61 1.87
N VAL A 165 9.82 12.22 2.95
CA VAL A 165 9.58 10.81 3.29
C VAL A 165 8.61 10.16 2.30
N PHE A 166 7.58 10.89 1.88
CA PHE A 166 6.67 10.42 0.84
C PHE A 166 7.42 10.15 -0.47
N SER A 167 8.25 11.09 -0.92
CA SER A 167 9.09 10.94 -2.10
C SER A 167 10.01 9.73 -1.97
N ASP A 168 10.70 9.59 -0.84
CA ASP A 168 11.56 8.44 -0.57
C ASP A 168 10.81 7.12 -0.67
N PHE A 169 9.61 7.04 -0.07
CA PHE A 169 8.73 5.88 -0.18
C PHE A 169 8.38 5.57 -1.65
N LEU A 170 8.06 6.57 -2.48
CA LEU A 170 7.73 6.32 -3.89
C LEU A 170 8.91 5.73 -4.69
N TYR A 171 10.15 6.04 -4.30
CA TYR A 171 11.36 5.63 -5.01
C TYR A 171 12.06 4.43 -4.38
N ASP A 172 11.57 3.95 -3.23
CA ASP A 172 12.11 2.78 -2.55
C ASP A 172 11.88 1.51 -3.38
N LYS A 173 12.96 0.92 -3.90
CA LYS A 173 12.87 -0.22 -4.81
C LYS A 173 12.33 -1.47 -4.12
N GLU A 174 12.71 -1.70 -2.87
CA GLU A 174 12.32 -2.92 -2.15
C GLU A 174 10.83 -2.85 -1.79
N ILE A 175 10.41 -1.73 -1.21
CA ILE A 175 9.00 -1.52 -0.84
C ILE A 175 8.10 -1.52 -2.07
N ASN A 176 8.53 -0.90 -3.16
CA ASN A 176 7.77 -0.93 -4.41
C ASN A 176 7.64 -2.35 -4.99
N SER A 177 8.67 -3.19 -4.90
CA SER A 177 8.59 -4.59 -5.34
C SER A 177 7.60 -5.39 -4.51
N LEU A 178 7.59 -5.18 -3.18
CA LEU A 178 6.63 -5.80 -2.27
C LEU A 178 5.21 -5.39 -2.64
N ILE A 179 4.94 -4.09 -2.78
CA ILE A 179 3.62 -3.57 -3.18
C ILE A 179 3.22 -4.06 -4.58
N LEU A 180 4.16 -4.45 -5.44
CA LEU A 180 3.85 -5.01 -6.76
C LEU A 180 3.53 -6.50 -6.76
N GLY A 181 3.79 -7.21 -5.66
CA GLY A 181 3.89 -8.67 -5.70
C GLY A 181 4.98 -9.17 -6.65
N ALA A 182 5.94 -8.29 -7.00
CA ALA A 182 7.12 -8.69 -7.75
C ALA A 182 8.08 -9.32 -6.75
N ARG A 183 8.44 -10.60 -6.96
CA ARG A 183 9.46 -11.26 -6.14
C ARG A 183 10.73 -10.40 -6.13
N LEU A 184 11.22 -10.11 -4.93
CA LEU A 184 12.51 -9.46 -4.69
C LEU A 184 13.66 -10.30 -5.28
#